data_AF-A0A2S0WHB4-F1
#
_entry.id   AF-A0A2S0WHB4-F1
#
_cell.length_a   1.000
_cell.length_b   1.000
_cell.length_c   1.000
_cell.angle_alpha   90.00
_cell.angle_beta   90.00
_cell.angle_gamma   90.00
#
_symmetry.space_group_name_H-M   'P 1'
#
loop_
_entity.id
_entity.type
_entity.pdbx_description
1 polymer ?
#
loop_
_entity_poly.entity_id
_entity_poly.type
_entity_poly.pdbx_seq_one_letter_code
_entity_poly.pdbx_strand_id
1 'polypeptide(L)' 'MEWSWLLDQWALIECDLHEKFGVDVESGILRERTWRWLNLRINDLITQPSRLRTAVASHYGPEV' A
#
# COMPACT_ATOMS: atom_id res chain seq x y z
N MET A 1 8.19 -5.04 10.41
CA MET A 1 7.97 -3.91 9.48
C MET A 1 7.20 -2.85 10.23
N GLU A 2 7.75 -1.64 10.30
CA GLU A 2 7.09 -0.53 11.00
C GLU A 2 5.97 0.05 10.12
N TRP A 3 4.74 0.06 10.66
CA TRP A 3 3.57 0.57 9.94
C TRP A 3 3.64 2.07 9.67
N SER A 4 4.25 2.85 10.55
CA SER A 4 4.46 4.29 10.36
C SER A 4 5.28 4.56 9.10
N TRP A 5 6.44 3.91 8.96
CA TRP A 5 7.29 4.05 7.78
C TRP A 5 6.57 3.60 6.50
N LEU A 6 5.79 2.51 6.58
CA LEU A 6 5.02 2.03 5.42
C LEU A 6 4.02 3.08 4.96
N LEU A 7 3.32 3.72 5.91
CA LEU A 7 2.38 4.80 5.63
C LEU A 7 3.07 6.09 5.17
N ASP A 8 4.33 6.35 5.54
CA ASP A 8 5.12 7.45 4.98
C ASP A 8 5.34 7.29 3.46
N GLN A 9 5.19 6.07 2.93
CA GLN A 9 5.23 5.80 1.48
C GLN A 9 3.86 6.00 0.79
N TRP A 10 2.99 6.86 1.34
CA TRP A 10 1.60 7.01 0.91
C TRP A 10 1.43 7.21 -0.60
N ALA A 11 2.28 8.02 -1.24
CA ALA A 11 2.20 8.24 -2.69
C ALA A 11 2.36 6.94 -3.51
N LEU A 12 3.24 6.03 -3.06
CA LEU A 12 3.41 4.73 -3.70
C LEU A 12 2.19 3.85 -3.49
N ILE A 13 1.67 3.84 -2.25
CA ILE A 13 0.45 3.12 -1.88
C ILE A 13 -0.72 3.59 -2.75
N GLU A 14 -0.91 4.90 -2.87
CA GLU A 14 -1.98 5.52 -3.65
C GLU A 14 -1.90 5.14 -5.14
N CYS A 15 -0.73 5.30 -5.76
CA CYS A 15 -0.54 4.90 -7.16
C CYS A 15 -0.79 3.41 -7.38
N ASP A 16 -0.26 2.56 -6.50
CA ASP A 16 -0.44 1.11 -6.61
C ASP A 16 -1.88 0.68 -6.33
N LEU A 17 -2.60 1.34 -5.41
CA LEU A 17 -4.01 1.09 -5.15
C LEU A 17 -4.87 1.39 -6.38
N HIS A 18 -4.60 2.51 -7.05
CA HIS A 18 -5.31 2.87 -8.27
C HIS A 18 -4.96 1.89 -9.41
N GLU A 19 -3.68 1.64 -9.67
CA GLU A 19 -3.26 0.80 -10.80
C GLU A 19 -3.69 -0.67 -10.65
N LYS A 20 -3.55 -1.25 -9.45
CA LYS A 20 -3.77 -2.69 -9.22
C LYS A 20 -5.23 -3.02 -8.92
N PHE A 21 -5.94 -2.13 -8.23
CA PHE A 21 -7.30 -2.41 -7.72
C PHE A 21 -8.36 -1.44 -8.23
N GLY A 22 -8.01 -0.43 -9.02
CA GLY A 22 -8.94 0.62 -9.43
C GLY A 22 -9.44 1.47 -8.25
N VAL A 23 -8.66 1.54 -7.16
CA VAL A 23 -9.01 2.31 -5.96
C VAL A 23 -8.39 3.69 -6.04
N ASP A 24 -9.22 4.70 -6.33
CA ASP A 24 -8.87 6.10 -6.16
C ASP A 24 -9.14 6.52 -4.70
N VAL A 25 -8.09 6.88 -3.96
CA VAL A 25 -8.20 7.25 -2.54
C VAL A 25 -8.86 8.62 -2.34
N GLU A 26 -8.81 9.49 -3.35
CA GLU A 26 -9.42 10.83 -3.32
C GLU A 26 -10.92 10.80 -3.68
N SER A 27 -11.44 9.66 -4.14
CA SER A 27 -12.86 9.46 -4.45
C SER A 27 -13.80 9.55 -3.24
N GLY A 28 -13.26 9.57 -2.01
CA GLY A 28 -14.00 9.51 -0.76
C GLY A 28 -14.15 8.09 -0.19
N ILE A 29 -13.68 7.06 -0.91
CA ILE A 29 -13.77 5.65 -0.52
C ILE A 29 -13.21 5.35 0.88
N LEU A 30 -12.18 6.09 1.31
CA LEU A 30 -11.56 5.92 2.62
C LEU A 30 -12.48 6.32 3.78
N ARG A 31 -13.53 7.12 3.53
CA ARG A 31 -14.57 7.45 4.52
C ARG A 31 -15.66 6.38 4.59
N GLU A 32 -15.83 5.59 3.53
CA GLU A 32 -16.88 4.58 3.42
C GLU A 32 -16.41 3.18 3.86
N ARG A 33 -15.11 2.91 3.77
CA ARG A 33 -14.51 1.60 4.07
C ARG A 33 -13.76 1.63 5.39
N THR A 34 -13.68 0.46 6.02
CA THR A 34 -12.97 0.31 7.29
C THR A 34 -11.46 0.28 7.10
N TRP A 35 -10.70 0.58 8.15
CA TRP A 35 -9.24 0.42 8.14
C TRP A 35 -8.81 -1.00 7.73
N ARG A 36 -9.52 -2.03 8.19
CA ARG A 36 -9.25 -3.43 7.80
C ARG A 36 -9.25 -3.62 6.27
N TRP A 37 -10.16 -2.96 5.56
CA TRP A 37 -10.27 -3.06 4.11
C TRP A 37 -9.05 -2.46 3.38
N LEU A 38 -8.54 -1.33 3.88
CA LEU A 38 -7.33 -0.68 3.36
C LEU A 38 -6.08 -1.49 3.73
N ASN A 39 -5.97 -1.89 4.99
CA ASN A 39 -4.88 -2.70 5.52
C ASN A 39 -4.65 -3.98 4.71
N LEU A 40 -5.71 -4.72 4.36
CA LEU A 40 -5.57 -5.93 3.54
C LEU A 40 -5.00 -5.65 2.16
N ARG A 41 -5.35 -4.52 1.53
CA ARG A 41 -4.82 -4.14 0.21
C ARG A 41 -3.37 -3.68 0.30
N ILE A 42 -3.01 -2.90 1.31
CA ILE A 42 -1.61 -2.51 1.54
C ILE A 42 -0.74 -3.75 1.77
N ASN A 43 -1.23 -4.73 2.54
CA ASN A 43 -0.51 -6.01 2.70
C ASN A 43 -0.43 -6.80 1.39
N ASP A 44 -1.48 -6.81 0.58
CA ASP A 44 -1.43 -7.49 -0.71
C ASP A 44 -0.38 -6.86 -1.65
N LEU A 45 -0.28 -5.52 -1.67
CA LEU A 45 0.74 -4.79 -2.42
C LEU A 45 2.18 -5.22 -2.09
N ILE A 46 2.49 -5.52 -0.82
CA ILE A 46 3.83 -5.97 -0.43
C ILE A 46 4.09 -7.46 -0.73
N THR A 47 3.08 -8.22 -1.14
CA THR A 47 3.24 -9.65 -1.53
C THR A 47 3.33 -9.86 -3.04
N GLN A 48 3.16 -8.81 -3.83
CA GLN A 48 3.18 -8.88 -5.30
C GLN A 48 4.11 -7.81 -5.90
N PRO A 49 4.49 -7.91 -7.19
CA PRO A 49 5.25 -6.85 -7.84
C PRO A 49 4.48 -5.51 -7.82
N SER A 50 5.00 -4.54 -7.07
CA SER A 50 4.40 -3.21 -6.88
C SER A 50 5.50 -2.20 -6.52
N ARG A 51 5.22 -0.90 -6.61
CA ARG A 51 6.17 0.15 -6.18
C ARG A 51 6.42 0.04 -4.69
N LEU A 52 5.38 -0.23 -3.91
CA LEU A 52 5.47 -0.43 -2.48
C LEU A 52 6.35 -1.64 -2.13
N ARG A 53 6.22 -2.76 -2.84
CA ARG A 53 7.09 -3.95 -2.68
C ARG A 53 8.55 -3.60 -2.91
N THR A 54 8.86 -2.84 -3.95
CA THR A 54 10.23 -2.40 -4.26
C THR A 54 10.78 -1.50 -3.15
N ALA A 55 9.98 -0.56 -2.62
CA ALA A 55 10.38 0.28 -1.50
C ALA A 55 10.65 -0.54 -0.23
N VAL A 56 9.77 -1.49 0.11
CA VAL A 56 9.93 -2.41 1.25
C VAL A 56 11.21 -3.23 1.11
N ALA A 57 11.45 -3.84 -0.06
CA ALA A 57 12.64 -4.65 -0.31
C ALA A 57 13.93 -3.81 -0.19
N SER A 58 13.88 -2.55 -0.61
CA SER A 58 15.03 -1.63 -0.51
C SER A 58 15.33 -1.21 0.93
N HIS A 59 14.30 -1.09 1.79
CA HIS A 59 14.46 -0.65 3.17
C HIS A 59 14.76 -1.78 4.15
N TYR A 60 14.08 -2.93 4.01
CA TYR A 60 14.19 -4.05 4.95
C TYR A 60 14.97 -5.25 4.40
N GLY A 61 15.37 -5.22 3.13
CA GLY A 61 16.00 -6.34 2.43
C GLY A 61 15.02 -7.18 1.62
N PRO A 62 15.52 -8.00 0.68
CA PRO A 62 14.70 -8.72 -0.30
C PRO A 62 13.90 -9.89 0.29
N GLU A 63 14.27 -10.37 1.48
CA GLU A 63 13.60 -11.50 2.16
C GLU A 63 12.30 -11.11 2.87
N VAL A 64 12.06 -9.80 3.02
CA VAL A 64 10.79 -9.27 3.55
C VAL A 64 9.71 -9.30 2.47
#